data_AF-A0A2K5NCD8-F1
#
_entry.id   AF-A0A2K5NCD8-F1
#
_cell.length_a   1.000
_cell.length_b   1.000
_cell.length_c   1.000
_cell.angle_alpha   90.00
_cell.angle_beta   90.00
_cell.angle_gamma   90.00
#
_symmetry.space_group_name_H-M   'P 1'
#
loop_
_entity.id
_entity.type
_entity.pdbx_description
1 polymer ?
#
loop_
_entity_poly.entity_id
_entity_poly.type
_entity_poly.pdbx_seq_one_letter_code
_entity_poly.pdbx_strand_id
1 'polypeptide(L)'
;TYSYWRVQEVLKHAKHFRRRSGLAVRAGTRAFVKCTKARNLKKRITRTLWINRITAATQSHGPTYPAFTGNLIKCQVERKVLADLAIYEPKTCKSLAALANRRRQEEFAAALGNGKEPEGIFFQNGAVPLRTVAVLITKRHRVICNLFDLYLCLSTIPVTGMREGPFSLGQSLTDDFRVSCE
;
A
#
# COMPACT_ATOMS: atom_id res chain seq x y z
N THR A 1 -11.67 51.12 11.93
CA THR A 1 -11.40 50.09 12.97
C THR A 1 -11.17 48.69 12.39
N TYR A 2 -12.03 48.16 11.51
CA TYR A 2 -11.88 46.82 10.91
C TYR A 2 -10.58 46.54 10.12
N SER A 3 -9.95 47.57 9.54
CA SER A 3 -8.68 47.42 8.80
C SER A 3 -7.54 46.90 9.69
N TYR A 4 -7.46 47.39 10.93
CA TYR A 4 -6.43 47.00 11.89
C TYR A 4 -6.50 45.52 12.24
N TRP A 5 -7.70 45.01 12.56
CA TRP A 5 -7.91 43.62 12.95
C TRP A 5 -7.57 42.63 11.82
N ARG A 6 -7.88 42.96 10.57
CA ARG A 6 -7.52 42.15 9.39
C ARG A 6 -6.01 42.03 9.21
N VAL A 7 -5.28 43.14 9.35
CA VAL A 7 -3.81 43.14 9.27
C VAL A 7 -3.21 42.32 10.42
N GLN A 8 -3.74 42.48 11.63
CA GLN A 8 -3.26 41.75 12.81
C GLN A 8 -3.46 40.24 12.68
N GLU A 9 -4.57 39.79 12.08
CA GLU A 9 -4.83 38.38 11.81
C GLU A 9 -3.74 37.75 10.92
N VAL A 10 -3.38 38.42 9.82
CA VAL A 10 -2.31 37.94 8.93
C VAL A 10 -0.96 37.97 9.64
N LEU A 11 -0.67 39.02 10.42
CA LEU A 11 0.60 39.17 11.12
C LEU A 11 0.80 38.13 12.24
N LYS A 12 -0.27 37.59 12.84
CA LYS A 12 -0.16 36.50 13.85
C LYS A 12 0.65 35.32 13.33
N HIS A 13 0.42 34.91 12.08
CA HIS A 13 1.12 33.79 11.45
C HIS A 13 2.55 34.13 11.01
N ALA A 14 2.88 35.42 10.94
CA ALA A 14 4.13 35.92 10.38
C ALA A 14 5.14 36.42 11.42
N LYS A 15 4.82 36.37 12.72
CA LYS A 15 5.66 36.89 13.81
C LYS A 15 7.08 36.34 13.83
N HIS A 16 7.26 35.07 13.46
CA HIS A 16 8.55 34.38 13.45
C HIS A 16 9.37 34.61 12.16
N PHE A 17 8.82 35.33 11.18
CA PHE A 17 9.57 35.63 9.96
C PHE A 17 10.59 36.74 10.20
N ARG A 18 11.82 36.52 9.73
CA ARG A 18 12.93 37.48 9.84
C ARG A 18 12.76 38.72 8.95
N ARG A 19 11.80 38.74 8.01
CA ARG A 19 11.64 39.83 7.02
C ARG A 19 10.72 40.95 7.54
N ARG A 20 10.96 42.18 7.04
CA ARG A 20 10.16 43.38 7.35
C ARG A 20 8.67 43.17 7.07
N SER A 21 7.81 43.75 7.91
CA SER A 21 6.35 43.55 7.95
C SER A 21 5.64 43.70 6.59
N GLY A 22 6.08 44.59 5.70
CA GLY A 22 5.49 44.74 4.36
C GLY A 22 5.70 43.55 3.42
N LEU A 23 6.73 42.74 3.64
CA LEU A 23 6.98 41.49 2.90
C LEU A 23 6.38 40.26 3.57
N ALA A 24 5.88 40.41 4.80
CA ALA A 24 5.40 39.32 5.63
C ALA A 24 4.16 38.65 5.04
N VAL A 25 3.26 39.42 4.41
CA VAL A 25 2.06 38.90 3.75
C VAL A 25 2.44 37.94 2.62
N ARG A 26 3.32 38.36 1.71
CA ARG A 26 3.82 37.53 0.60
C ARG A 26 4.54 36.27 1.09
N ALA A 27 5.32 36.39 2.16
CA ALA A 27 5.99 35.25 2.78
C ALA A 27 5.00 34.26 3.42
N GLY A 28 3.99 34.77 4.12
CA GLY A 28 2.92 33.98 4.73
C GLY A 28 2.11 33.19 3.70
N THR A 29 1.66 33.84 2.62
CA THR A 29 0.93 33.15 1.52
C THR A 29 1.77 32.02 0.92
N ARG A 30 3.07 32.25 0.68
CA ARG A 30 3.99 31.21 0.18
C ARG A 30 4.17 30.08 1.20
N ALA A 31 4.22 30.39 2.49
CA ALA A 31 4.34 29.39 3.54
C ALA A 31 3.11 28.47 3.59
N PHE A 32 1.90 29.01 3.44
CA PHE A 32 0.67 28.21 3.38
C PHE A 32 0.64 27.26 2.18
N VAL A 33 1.01 27.76 0.98
CA VAL A 33 1.12 26.90 -0.21
C VAL A 33 2.15 25.78 0.00
N LYS A 34 3.32 26.11 0.58
CA LYS A 34 4.34 25.11 0.91
C LYS A 34 3.84 24.09 1.93
N CYS A 35 3.12 24.53 2.97
CA CYS A 35 2.56 23.63 3.99
C CYS A 35 1.61 22.60 3.36
N THR A 36 0.71 23.04 2.48
CA THR A 36 -0.21 22.14 1.78
C THR A 36 0.53 21.12 0.91
N LYS A 37 1.53 21.56 0.14
CA LYS A 37 2.38 20.65 -0.66
C LYS A 37 3.21 19.70 0.22
N ALA A 38 3.71 20.19 1.35
CA ALA A 38 4.56 19.44 2.27
C ALA A 38 3.85 18.26 2.94
N ARG A 39 2.53 18.29 3.12
CA ARG A 39 1.75 17.14 3.65
C ARG A 39 1.95 15.88 2.80
N ASN A 40 1.92 16.03 1.47
CA ASN A 40 2.11 14.93 0.54
C ASN A 40 3.59 14.53 0.42
N LEU A 41 4.50 15.49 0.52
CA LEU A 41 5.95 15.21 0.55
C LEU A 41 6.36 14.46 1.82
N LYS A 42 5.82 14.81 2.98
CA LYS A 42 6.06 14.12 4.26
C LYS A 42 5.77 12.63 4.13
N LYS A 43 4.61 12.25 3.57
CA LYS A 43 4.25 10.84 3.33
C LYS A 43 5.29 10.12 2.45
N ARG A 44 5.76 10.76 1.38
CA ARG A 44 6.79 10.21 0.48
C ARG A 44 8.14 10.06 1.18
N ILE A 45 8.61 11.11 1.84
CA ILE A 45 9.89 11.12 2.57
C ILE A 45 9.89 10.08 3.69
N THR A 46 8.81 9.96 4.44
CA THR A 46 8.66 8.95 5.49
C THR A 46 8.72 7.53 4.92
N ARG A 47 8.07 7.27 3.78
CA ARG A 47 8.17 5.96 3.10
C ARG A 47 9.59 5.68 2.62
N THR A 48 10.27 6.65 2.03
CA THR A 48 11.68 6.51 1.62
C THR A 48 12.58 6.22 2.80
N LEU A 49 12.39 6.91 3.93
CA LEU A 49 13.13 6.67 5.16
C LEU A 49 12.95 5.23 5.66
N TRP A 50 11.72 4.72 5.69
CA TRP A 50 11.46 3.33 6.09
C TRP A 50 12.15 2.33 5.17
N ILE A 51 12.12 2.56 3.85
CA ILE A 51 12.82 1.70 2.88
C ILE A 51 14.32 1.70 3.15
N ASN A 52 14.92 2.87 3.35
CA ASN A 52 16.35 3.00 3.61
C ASN A 52 16.76 2.29 4.91
N ARG A 53 15.97 2.44 5.98
CA ARG A 53 16.18 1.74 7.25
C ARG A 53 16.13 0.22 7.09
N ILE A 54 15.10 -0.29 6.41
CA ILE A 54 14.96 -1.74 6.15
C ILE A 54 16.12 -2.23 5.29
N THR A 55 16.50 -1.48 4.27
CA THR A 55 17.60 -1.85 3.36
C THR A 55 18.92 -1.99 4.12
N ALA A 56 19.21 -1.04 5.02
CA ALA A 56 20.39 -1.12 5.88
C ALA A 56 20.36 -2.34 6.80
N ALA A 57 19.21 -2.65 7.41
CA ALA A 57 19.07 -3.82 8.27
C ALA A 57 19.20 -5.15 7.50
N THR A 58 18.59 -5.24 6.31
CA THR A 58 18.63 -6.47 5.51
C THR A 58 20.00 -6.75 4.91
N GLN A 59 20.81 -5.71 4.65
CA GLN A 59 22.19 -5.87 4.17
C GLN A 59 23.04 -6.73 5.12
N SER A 60 22.89 -6.57 6.44
CA SER A 60 23.61 -7.39 7.43
C SER A 60 23.12 -8.85 7.51
N HIS A 61 21.96 -9.16 6.94
CA HIS A 61 21.31 -10.47 7.06
C HIS A 61 21.23 -11.23 5.72
N GLY A 62 21.65 -10.62 4.60
CA GLY A 62 21.77 -11.25 3.30
C GLY A 62 20.73 -10.87 2.23
N PRO A 63 19.40 -10.80 2.49
CA PRO A 63 18.46 -10.49 1.42
C PRO A 63 18.53 -9.02 0.99
N THR A 64 18.36 -8.77 -0.30
CA THR A 64 18.13 -7.42 -0.81
C THR A 64 16.71 -6.96 -0.47
N TYR A 65 16.50 -5.65 -0.29
CA TYR A 65 15.18 -5.07 0.03
C TYR A 65 14.01 -5.55 -0.86
N PRO A 66 14.10 -5.56 -2.21
CA PRO A 66 12.98 -6.00 -3.06
C PRO A 66 12.68 -7.48 -2.86
N ALA A 67 13.72 -8.32 -2.69
CA ALA A 67 13.54 -9.73 -2.40
C ALA A 67 12.93 -9.94 -1.01
N PHE A 68 13.39 -9.22 0.01
CA PHE A 68 12.84 -9.27 1.37
C PHE A 68 11.35 -8.91 1.40
N THR A 69 11.01 -7.78 0.77
CA THR A 69 9.62 -7.29 0.76
C THR A 69 8.73 -8.17 -0.12
N GLY A 70 9.19 -8.63 -1.28
CA GLY A 70 8.45 -9.53 -2.18
C GLY A 70 8.00 -10.82 -1.49
N ASN A 71 8.92 -11.45 -0.74
CA ASN A 71 8.65 -12.70 0.00
C ASN A 71 7.71 -12.49 1.21
N LEU A 72 7.64 -11.27 1.73
CA LEU A 72 6.77 -10.88 2.86
C LEU A 72 5.42 -10.27 2.43
N ILE A 73 5.27 -9.82 1.18
CA ILE A 73 4.04 -9.17 0.68
C ILE A 73 2.85 -10.14 0.69
N LYS A 74 3.08 -11.45 0.49
CA LYS A 74 2.03 -12.49 0.67
C LYS A 74 1.49 -12.53 2.11
N CYS A 75 2.22 -11.98 3.08
CA CYS A 75 1.84 -11.87 4.50
C CYS A 75 1.32 -10.47 4.90
N GLN A 76 1.07 -9.55 3.96
CA GLN A 76 0.48 -8.23 4.21
C GLN A 76 1.16 -7.37 5.30
N VAL A 77 2.50 -7.40 5.40
CA VAL A 77 3.20 -6.65 6.45
C VAL A 77 3.47 -5.19 6.04
N GLU A 78 3.13 -4.25 6.93
CA GLU A 78 3.42 -2.82 6.72
C GLU A 78 4.90 -2.45 6.93
N ARG A 79 5.41 -1.53 6.10
CA ARG A 79 6.81 -1.07 6.14
C ARG A 79 7.16 -0.27 7.39
N LYS A 80 6.16 0.38 7.99
CA LYS A 80 6.34 1.11 9.24
C LYS A 80 6.78 0.15 10.35
N VAL A 81 6.02 -0.92 10.53
CA VAL A 81 6.29 -1.96 11.54
C VAL A 81 7.64 -2.61 11.30
N LEU A 82 7.98 -2.94 10.03
CA LEU A 82 9.29 -3.50 9.70
C LEU A 82 10.46 -2.56 10.03
N ALA A 83 10.31 -1.26 9.77
CA ALA A 83 11.34 -0.28 10.09
C ALA A 83 11.51 -0.09 11.60
N ASP A 84 10.43 -0.17 12.38
CA ASP A 84 10.49 -0.07 13.84
C ASP A 84 11.11 -1.34 14.45
N LEU A 85 10.72 -2.53 13.98
CA LEU A 85 11.32 -3.81 14.38
C LEU A 85 12.82 -3.88 14.08
N ALA A 86 13.25 -3.32 12.94
CA ALA A 86 14.67 -3.27 12.59
C ALA A 86 15.51 -2.44 13.57
N ILE A 87 14.92 -1.45 14.23
CA ILE A 87 15.61 -0.59 15.20
C ILE A 87 15.59 -1.21 16.59
N TYR A 88 14.42 -1.65 17.06
CA TYR A 88 14.25 -2.10 18.45
C TYR A 88 14.59 -3.58 18.65
N GLU A 89 14.35 -4.43 17.65
CA GLU A 89 14.40 -5.89 17.80
C GLU A 89 15.22 -6.58 16.68
N PRO A 90 16.57 -6.53 16.75
CA PRO A 90 17.42 -7.06 15.69
C PRO A 90 17.30 -8.60 15.55
N LYS A 91 16.99 -9.31 16.63
CA LYS A 91 16.79 -10.78 16.61
C LYS A 91 15.58 -11.17 15.75
N THR A 92 14.48 -10.43 15.90
CA THR A 92 13.25 -10.60 15.12
C THR A 92 13.48 -10.24 13.65
N CYS A 93 14.25 -9.18 13.38
CA CYS A 93 14.63 -8.84 12.00
C CYS A 93 15.42 -9.99 11.33
N LYS A 94 16.35 -10.61 12.06
CA LYS A 94 17.12 -11.77 11.57
C LYS A 94 16.24 -12.99 11.27
N SER A 95 15.28 -13.33 12.14
CA SER A 95 14.38 -14.47 11.88
C SER A 95 13.48 -14.22 10.67
N LEU A 96 12.98 -13.00 10.49
CA LEU A 96 12.22 -12.60 9.31
C LEU A 96 13.06 -12.65 8.03
N ALA A 97 14.33 -12.24 8.08
CA ALA A 97 15.24 -12.33 6.95
C ALA A 97 15.53 -13.79 6.56
N ALA A 98 15.73 -14.67 7.54
CA ALA A 98 15.90 -16.10 7.32
C ALA A 98 14.65 -16.73 6.67
N LEU A 99 13.46 -16.39 7.18
CA LEU A 99 12.18 -16.82 6.61
C LEU A 99 12.03 -16.36 5.15
N ALA A 100 12.35 -15.10 4.86
CA ALA A 100 12.29 -14.54 3.51
C ALA A 100 13.29 -15.22 2.54
N ASN A 101 14.48 -15.60 3.03
CA ASN A 101 15.45 -16.37 2.25
C ASN A 101 14.95 -17.79 1.96
N ARG A 102 14.38 -18.46 2.96
CA ARG A 102 13.84 -19.81 2.81
C ARG A 102 12.72 -19.86 1.78
N ARG A 103 11.78 -18.92 1.84
CA ARG A 103 10.72 -18.79 0.83
C ARG A 103 11.26 -18.58 -0.58
N ARG A 104 12.25 -17.70 -0.74
CA ARG A 104 12.87 -17.46 -2.05
C ARG A 104 13.49 -18.73 -2.65
N GLN A 105 14.12 -19.55 -1.82
CA GLN A 105 14.69 -20.83 -2.27
C GLN A 105 13.59 -21.79 -2.73
N GLU A 106 12.47 -21.84 -2.02
CA GLU A 106 11.31 -22.64 -2.40
C GLU A 106 10.67 -22.14 -3.71
N GLU A 107 10.57 -20.82 -3.92
CA GLU A 107 10.12 -20.25 -5.21
C GLU A 107 11.07 -20.62 -6.36
N PHE A 108 12.37 -20.55 -6.11
CA PHE A 108 13.37 -20.90 -7.10
C PHE A 108 13.35 -22.39 -7.44
N ALA A 109 13.23 -23.26 -6.44
CA ALA A 109 13.10 -24.71 -6.63
C ALA A 109 11.83 -25.07 -7.41
N ALA A 110 10.69 -24.49 -7.04
CA ALA A 110 9.43 -24.70 -7.73
C ALA A 110 9.48 -24.24 -9.20
N ALA A 111 10.20 -23.15 -9.50
CA ALA A 111 10.34 -22.65 -10.86
C ALA A 111 11.22 -23.54 -11.76
N LEU A 112 12.20 -24.26 -11.18
CA LEU A 112 13.05 -25.19 -11.91
C LEU A 112 12.41 -26.58 -12.12
N GLY A 113 11.41 -26.93 -11.31
CA GLY A 113 10.75 -28.23 -11.33
C GLY A 113 9.75 -28.39 -12.49
N ASN A 114 9.57 -29.64 -12.95
CA ASN A 114 8.59 -30.01 -14.00
C ASN A 114 7.13 -30.03 -13.50
N GLY A 115 6.80 -29.32 -12.41
CA GLY A 115 5.45 -29.26 -11.79
C GLY A 115 4.97 -30.52 -11.06
N LYS A 116 5.80 -31.58 -10.96
CA LYS A 116 5.47 -32.82 -10.24
C LYS A 116 5.85 -32.80 -8.75
N GLU A 117 6.70 -31.86 -8.35
CA GLU A 117 7.19 -31.76 -6.98
C GLU A 117 6.14 -31.10 -6.06
N PRO A 118 5.99 -31.55 -4.81
CA PRO A 118 5.04 -30.96 -3.89
C PRO A 118 5.42 -29.51 -3.57
N GLU A 119 4.42 -28.64 -3.44
CA GLU A 119 4.62 -27.24 -3.07
C GLU A 119 5.39 -27.13 -1.73
N GLY A 120 6.31 -26.17 -1.65
CA GLY A 120 7.12 -25.93 -0.46
C GLY A 120 6.29 -25.72 0.81
N ILE A 121 6.86 -26.06 1.97
CA ILE A 121 6.15 -26.04 3.27
C ILE A 121 5.53 -24.66 3.55
N PHE A 122 6.16 -23.57 3.13
CA PHE A 122 5.63 -22.21 3.33
C PHE A 122 4.67 -21.72 2.23
N PHE A 123 4.49 -22.50 1.15
CA PHE A 123 3.55 -22.27 0.03
C PHE A 123 2.17 -22.87 0.27
N GLN A 124 2.04 -23.81 1.21
CA GLN A 124 0.80 -24.56 1.43
C GLN A 124 -0.41 -23.72 1.88
N ASN A 125 -0.20 -22.45 2.26
CA ASN A 125 -1.27 -21.50 2.58
C ASN A 125 -1.67 -20.61 1.38
N GLY A 126 -1.49 -21.10 0.15
CA GLY A 126 -1.96 -20.48 -1.10
C GLY A 126 -3.20 -21.14 -1.71
N ALA A 127 -3.60 -22.31 -1.23
CA ALA A 127 -4.82 -22.99 -1.65
C ALA A 127 -5.58 -23.47 -0.41
N VAL A 128 -6.37 -22.58 0.21
CA VAL A 128 -7.61 -23.06 0.84
C VAL A 128 -8.57 -23.19 -0.33
N PRO A 129 -8.88 -24.40 -0.84
CA PRO A 129 -10.04 -24.53 -1.71
C PRO A 129 -11.23 -24.02 -0.90
N LEU A 130 -11.91 -22.99 -1.41
CA LEU A 130 -13.14 -22.43 -0.84
C LEU A 130 -14.18 -23.52 -0.50
N ARG A 131 -14.03 -24.73 -1.08
CA ARG A 131 -14.78 -25.94 -0.73
C ARG A 131 -14.57 -26.43 0.70
N THR A 132 -13.37 -26.37 1.29
CA THR A 132 -13.12 -26.94 2.63
C THR A 132 -13.64 -26.03 3.75
N VAL A 133 -13.56 -24.71 3.57
CA VAL A 133 -14.14 -23.76 4.53
C VAL A 133 -15.68 -23.75 4.44
N ALA A 134 -16.25 -23.94 3.24
CA ALA A 134 -17.69 -24.09 3.05
C ALA A 134 -18.27 -25.33 3.77
N VAL A 135 -17.55 -26.46 3.78
CA VAL A 135 -17.98 -27.68 4.50
C VAL A 135 -17.91 -27.50 6.03
N LEU A 136 -16.99 -26.67 6.53
CA LEU A 136 -16.87 -26.38 7.97
C LEU A 136 -17.87 -25.32 8.46
N ILE A 137 -18.30 -24.37 7.61
CA ILE A 137 -19.33 -23.37 7.95
C ILE A 137 -20.74 -24.00 7.91
N THR A 138 -21.02 -24.89 6.94
CA THR A 138 -22.35 -25.52 6.80
C THR A 138 -22.65 -26.60 7.83
N LYS A 139 -21.64 -27.28 8.40
CA LYS A 139 -21.87 -28.25 9.50
C LYS A 139 -22.06 -27.63 10.88
N ARG A 140 -21.80 -26.33 11.06
CA ARG A 140 -21.93 -25.65 12.38
C ARG A 140 -23.08 -24.65 12.47
N HIS A 141 -23.75 -24.32 11.36
CA HIS A 141 -24.91 -23.42 11.34
C HIS A 141 -26.17 -24.13 10.82
N ARG A 142 -26.82 -24.91 11.68
CA ARG A 142 -28.13 -25.53 11.37
C ARG A 142 -29.33 -24.64 11.78
N VAL A 143 -29.12 -23.36 12.16
CA VAL A 143 -30.20 -22.53 12.74
C VAL A 143 -30.33 -21.11 12.16
N ILE A 144 -29.46 -20.64 11.25
CA ILE A 144 -29.52 -19.22 10.80
C ILE A 144 -29.29 -19.08 9.29
N CYS A 145 -30.14 -19.69 8.46
CA CYS A 145 -30.20 -19.40 7.03
C CYS A 145 -31.65 -19.47 6.55
N ASN A 146 -32.39 -18.35 6.59
CA ASN A 146 -33.66 -18.23 5.85
C ASN A 146 -33.79 -16.89 5.11
N LEU A 147 -32.70 -16.14 4.90
CA LEU A 147 -32.78 -14.90 4.13
C LEU A 147 -31.53 -14.51 3.32
N PHE A 148 -30.38 -15.16 3.54
CA PHE A 148 -29.14 -14.81 2.85
C PHE A 148 -28.86 -15.67 1.58
N ASP A 149 -29.49 -16.84 1.46
CA ASP A 149 -29.27 -17.76 0.32
C ASP A 149 -29.98 -17.33 -0.98
N LEU A 150 -30.97 -16.43 -0.91
CA LEU A 150 -31.62 -15.89 -2.11
C LEU A 150 -30.74 -14.87 -2.86
N TYR A 151 -29.71 -14.31 -2.22
CA TYR A 151 -28.92 -13.24 -2.80
C TYR A 151 -27.66 -13.73 -3.56
N LEU A 152 -27.12 -14.91 -3.24
CA LEU A 152 -25.94 -15.46 -3.94
C LEU A 152 -26.27 -16.37 -5.13
N CYS A 153 -27.53 -16.77 -5.32
CA CYS A 153 -27.94 -17.63 -6.44
C CYS A 153 -28.12 -16.90 -7.78
N LEU A 154 -28.16 -15.56 -7.80
CA LEU A 154 -28.44 -14.76 -9.00
C LEU A 154 -27.19 -14.15 -9.68
N SER A 155 -25.98 -14.32 -9.15
CA SER A 155 -24.78 -13.65 -9.69
C SER A 155 -23.69 -14.59 -10.24
N THR A 156 -23.99 -15.85 -10.56
CA THR A 156 -23.00 -16.77 -11.15
C THR A 156 -23.55 -17.48 -12.39
N ILE A 157 -23.67 -16.75 -13.50
CA ILE A 157 -23.73 -17.35 -14.84
C ILE A 157 -22.29 -17.37 -15.38
N PRO A 158 -21.75 -18.53 -15.78
CA PRO A 158 -20.39 -18.65 -16.30
C PRO A 158 -20.35 -18.35 -17.80
N VAL A 159 -19.37 -17.56 -18.26
CA VAL A 159 -18.98 -17.52 -19.68
C VAL A 159 -17.48 -17.79 -19.77
N THR A 160 -17.14 -19.04 -20.08
CA THR A 160 -15.82 -19.41 -20.57
C THR A 160 -15.82 -19.41 -22.10
N GLY A 161 -14.89 -18.65 -22.68
CA GLY A 161 -14.33 -18.92 -24.00
C GLY A 161 -14.63 -17.89 -25.08
N MET A 162 -13.61 -17.13 -25.50
CA MET A 162 -13.28 -16.93 -26.93
C MET A 162 -11.95 -16.17 -27.12
N ARG A 163 -11.03 -16.88 -27.79
CA ARG A 163 -10.03 -16.51 -28.80
C ARG A 163 -9.41 -15.10 -28.84
N GLU A 164 -8.10 -15.12 -29.05
CA GLU A 164 -7.24 -14.00 -29.43
C GLU A 164 -7.64 -13.32 -30.75
N GLY A 165 -7.41 -12.01 -30.82
CA GLY A 165 -7.45 -11.22 -32.05
C GLY A 165 -7.53 -9.70 -31.76
N PRO A 166 -6.69 -8.86 -32.38
CA PRO A 166 -6.48 -7.46 -31.97
C PRO A 166 -7.50 -6.52 -32.62
N PHE A 167 -7.98 -5.52 -31.88
CA PHE A 167 -8.67 -4.40 -32.52
C PHE A 167 -8.46 -3.07 -31.78
N SER A 168 -8.09 -2.11 -32.61
CA SER A 168 -7.79 -0.69 -32.41
C SER A 168 -9.01 0.19 -32.11
N LEU A 169 -8.70 1.45 -31.75
CA LEU A 169 -9.57 2.62 -31.58
C LEU A 169 -10.43 2.57 -30.30
N GLY A 170 -10.35 3.52 -29.38
CA GLY A 170 -10.26 4.95 -29.58
C GLY A 170 -11.63 5.53 -29.26
N GLN A 171 -11.75 6.20 -28.10
CA GLN A 171 -12.53 7.42 -27.85
C GLN A 171 -12.76 7.61 -26.34
N SER A 172 -12.10 8.63 -25.82
CA SER A 172 -12.26 9.22 -24.50
C SER A 172 -13.49 10.14 -24.50
N LEU A 173 -14.48 9.82 -23.66
CA LEU A 173 -15.50 10.75 -23.20
C LEU A 173 -14.97 11.46 -21.94
N THR A 174 -14.30 12.59 -22.15
CA THR A 174 -14.06 13.60 -21.11
C THR A 174 -14.24 14.97 -21.74
N ASP A 175 -15.48 15.30 -22.06
CA ASP A 175 -15.94 16.68 -22.11
C ASP A 175 -16.92 16.82 -20.95
N ASP A 176 -16.47 17.52 -19.91
CA ASP A 176 -17.25 18.54 -19.21
C ASP A 176 -16.41 19.15 -18.09
N PHE A 177 -16.52 20.48 -17.97
CA PHE A 177 -15.82 21.39 -17.04
C PHE A 177 -14.44 21.92 -17.46
N ARG A 178 -14.44 22.75 -18.51
CA ARG A 178 -13.54 23.91 -18.61
C ARG A 178 -14.33 25.16 -18.99
N VAL A 179 -14.63 26.00 -18.00
CA VAL A 179 -15.09 27.39 -18.21
C VAL A 179 -13.99 28.34 -17.75
N SER A 180 -13.53 29.10 -18.75
CA SER A 180 -12.96 30.45 -18.79
C SER A 180 -12.05 30.98 -17.70
N CYS A 181 -10.83 31.35 -18.12
CA CYS A 181 -10.16 32.62 -17.81
C CYS A 181 -9.06 32.86 -18.88
N GLU A 182 -9.45 33.49 -19.99
CA GLU A 182 -8.69 34.53 -20.69
C GLU A 182 -9.66 35.68 -20.95
#